data_AF-A0A9E0IH79-F1
#
_entry.id   AF-A0A9E0IH79-F1
#
_cell.length_a   1.000
_cell.length_b   1.000
_cell.length_c   1.000
_cell.angle_alpha   90.00
_cell.angle_beta   90.00
_cell.angle_gamma   90.00
#
_symmetry.space_group_name_H-M   'P 1'
#
loop_
_entity.id
_entity.type
_entity.pdbx_description
1 polymer ?
#
loop_
_entity_poly.entity_id
_entity_poly.type
_entity_poly.pdbx_seq_one_letter_code
_entity_poly.pdbx_strand_id
1 'polypeptide(L)'
;MSAFRMRMDVAENRNFTGESSTTFCRAEARKARAFHSTIKGYQPTPLLALDAFAQMLGVAKVLVKDESKRFGLNAFKMLGGSYAIARLLCERYDINIADFTIEKFRAAGYPKATFATTTDG
;
A
#
# COMPACT_ATOMS: atom_id res chain seq x y z
N MET A 1 -18.55 31.55 -12.95
CA MET A 1 -18.25 30.44 -12.02
C MET A 1 -19.19 30.58 -10.83
N SER A 2 -19.86 29.52 -10.41
CA SER A 2 -20.62 29.53 -9.16
C SER A 2 -19.66 29.53 -7.97
N ALA A 3 -19.92 30.38 -6.98
CA ALA A 3 -19.17 30.38 -5.73
C ALA A 3 -19.94 29.53 -4.70
N PHE A 4 -19.27 28.57 -4.09
CA PHE A 4 -19.79 27.79 -2.98
C PHE A 4 -18.71 27.65 -1.91
N ARG A 5 -19.13 27.41 -0.67
CA ARG A 5 -18.22 27.26 0.46
C ARG A 5 -18.44 25.91 1.12
N MET A 6 -17.39 25.09 1.16
CA MET A 6 -17.33 23.91 2.00
C MET A 6 -16.50 24.21 3.25
N ARG A 7 -16.77 23.51 4.35
CA ARG A 7 -15.94 23.60 5.55
C ARG A 7 -14.61 22.89 5.30
N MET A 8 -13.50 23.61 5.46
CA MET A 8 -12.16 23.05 5.40
C MET A 8 -11.36 23.63 6.56
N ASP A 9 -11.22 22.86 7.62
CA ASP A 9 -10.47 23.25 8.81
C ASP A 9 -8.99 22.86 8.59
N VAL A 10 -8.09 23.84 8.65
CA VAL A 10 -6.65 23.65 8.47
C VAL A 10 -5.94 23.91 9.79
N ALA A 11 -5.12 22.96 10.24
CA ALA A 11 -4.36 23.05 11.48
C ALA A 11 -2.87 22.78 11.20
N GLU A 12 -2.00 23.61 11.75
CA GLU A 12 -0.55 23.42 11.67
C GLU A 12 -0.08 22.33 12.64
N ASN A 13 0.90 21.53 12.20
CA ASN A 13 1.56 20.57 13.07
C ASN A 13 2.68 21.26 13.88
N ARG A 14 2.33 21.76 15.07
CA ARG A 14 3.28 22.42 15.99
C ARG A 14 4.36 21.50 16.58
N ASN A 15 4.18 20.18 16.46
CA ASN A 15 5.11 19.17 16.97
C ASN A 15 6.05 18.65 15.87
N PHE A 16 6.11 19.30 14.71
CA PHE A 16 6.94 18.85 13.60
C PHE A 16 8.44 19.01 13.94
N THR A 17 9.16 17.90 14.00
CA THR A 17 10.62 17.87 14.21
C THR A 17 11.41 17.64 12.92
N GLY A 18 10.77 17.15 11.87
CA GLY A 18 11.43 16.77 10.62
C GLY A 18 12.26 15.47 10.70
N GLU A 19 12.27 14.78 11.85
CA GLU A 19 12.99 13.52 12.01
C GLU A 19 12.32 12.39 11.22
N SER A 20 13.12 11.61 10.51
CA SER A 20 12.64 10.48 9.71
C SER A 20 12.64 9.18 10.51
N SER A 21 11.70 8.28 10.19
CA SER A 21 11.63 6.95 10.81
C SER A 21 12.68 6.00 10.24
N THR A 22 13.40 5.30 11.12
CA THR A 22 14.25 4.17 10.74
C THR A 22 13.42 2.91 10.41
N THR A 23 12.28 2.73 11.09
CA THR A 23 11.34 1.62 10.88
C THR A 23 10.61 1.73 9.54
N PHE A 24 10.10 2.91 9.20
CA PHE A 24 9.39 3.17 7.94
C PHE A 24 10.31 3.83 6.91
N CYS A 25 11.30 3.08 6.45
CA CYS A 25 12.31 3.57 5.51
C CYS A 25 12.22 2.91 4.13
N ARG A 26 13.01 3.43 3.18
CA ARG A 26 13.07 2.92 1.80
C ARG A 26 13.51 1.45 1.71
N ALA A 27 14.37 1.00 2.63
CA ALA A 27 14.83 -0.39 2.64
C ALA A 27 13.67 -1.36 2.93
N GLU A 28 12.85 -1.07 3.94
CA GLU A 28 11.68 -1.89 4.27
C GLU A 28 10.61 -1.84 3.17
N ALA A 29 10.38 -0.68 2.55
CA ALA A 29 9.48 -0.56 1.40
C ALA A 29 9.91 -1.42 0.21
N ARG A 30 11.23 -1.55 -0.04
CA ARG A 30 11.75 -2.41 -1.10
C ARG A 30 11.53 -3.90 -0.81
N LYS A 31 11.66 -4.33 0.45
CA LYS A 31 11.36 -5.72 0.86
C LYS A 31 9.90 -6.07 0.63
N ALA A 32 8.99 -5.19 1.07
CA ALA A 32 7.55 -5.38 0.83
C ALA A 32 7.24 -5.45 -0.67
N ARG A 33 7.78 -4.51 -1.46
CA ARG A 33 7.61 -4.51 -2.92
C ARG A 33 8.15 -5.77 -3.59
N ALA A 34 9.29 -6.29 -3.14
CA ALA A 34 9.87 -7.52 -3.66
C ALA A 34 8.91 -8.70 -3.46
N PHE A 35 8.33 -8.85 -2.26
CA PHE A 35 7.27 -9.82 -2.00
C PHE A 35 6.05 -9.62 -2.92
N HIS A 36 5.52 -8.39 -3.05
CA HIS A 36 4.35 -8.18 -3.92
C HIS A 36 4.64 -8.49 -5.39
N SER A 37 5.89 -8.32 -5.83
CA SER A 37 6.32 -8.59 -7.20
C SER A 37 6.33 -10.10 -7.52
N THR A 38 6.34 -10.98 -6.52
CA THR A 38 6.19 -12.43 -6.73
C THR A 38 4.73 -12.86 -6.89
N ILE A 39 3.76 -12.00 -6.55
CA ILE A 39 2.34 -12.35 -6.61
C ILE A 39 1.88 -12.29 -8.07
N LYS A 40 1.27 -13.37 -8.56
CA LYS A 40 0.70 -13.44 -9.92
C LYS A 40 -0.21 -12.24 -10.20
N GLY A 41 0.05 -11.55 -11.31
CA GLY A 41 -0.72 -10.38 -11.72
C GLY A 41 -0.27 -9.06 -11.10
N TYR A 42 0.86 -9.03 -10.38
CA TYR A 42 1.44 -7.76 -9.91
C TYR A 42 1.79 -6.87 -11.09
N GLN A 43 1.32 -5.62 -11.01
CA GLN A 43 1.76 -4.52 -11.85
C GLN A 43 1.82 -3.24 -10.98
N PRO A 44 2.80 -2.34 -11.22
CA PRO A 44 2.71 -0.99 -10.69
C PRO A 44 1.42 -0.31 -11.15
N THR A 45 0.68 0.27 -10.21
CA THR A 45 -0.54 1.03 -10.48
C THR A 45 -0.23 2.32 -11.24
N PRO A 46 -1.15 2.83 -12.09
CA PRO A 46 -0.93 4.07 -12.83
C PRO A 46 -0.65 5.28 -11.92
N LEU A 47 0.15 6.22 -12.43
CA LEU A 47 0.30 7.56 -11.88
C LEU A 47 -0.21 8.53 -12.94
N LEU A 48 -1.44 9.03 -12.75
CA LEU A 48 -2.13 9.86 -13.73
C LEU A 48 -1.75 11.32 -13.53
N ALA A 49 -1.40 12.01 -14.63
CA ALA A 49 -1.20 13.45 -14.65
C ALA A 49 -2.49 14.15 -15.10
N LEU A 50 -3.00 15.07 -14.28
CA LEU A 50 -4.23 15.82 -14.54
C LEU A 50 -3.89 17.27 -14.91
N ASP A 51 -3.19 17.46 -16.03
CA ASP A 51 -2.58 18.75 -16.39
C ASP A 51 -3.62 19.88 -16.58
N ALA A 52 -4.74 19.59 -17.24
CA ALA A 52 -5.83 20.57 -17.41
C ALA A 52 -6.44 21.01 -16.07
N PHE A 53 -6.53 20.09 -15.10
CA PHE A 53 -7.04 20.40 -13.76
C PHE A 53 -6.02 21.21 -12.96
N ALA A 54 -4.73 20.88 -13.08
CA ALA A 54 -3.65 21.66 -12.47
C ALA A 54 -3.65 23.12 -12.96
N GLN A 55 -3.82 23.32 -14.28
CA GLN A 55 -3.95 24.65 -14.88
C GLN A 55 -5.16 25.41 -14.33
N MET A 56 -6.31 24.75 -14.21
CA MET A 56 -7.53 25.36 -13.64
C MET A 56 -7.34 25.80 -12.19
N LEU A 57 -6.59 25.04 -11.40
CA LEU A 57 -6.29 25.34 -10.00
C LEU A 57 -5.14 26.34 -9.81
N GLY A 58 -4.37 26.65 -10.85
CA GLY A 58 -3.19 27.52 -10.76
C GLY A 58 -1.98 26.87 -10.08
N VAL A 59 -1.84 25.53 -10.15
CA VAL A 59 -0.72 24.77 -9.58
C VAL A 59 0.11 24.09 -10.68
N ALA A 60 1.36 23.72 -10.38
CA ALA A 60 2.27 23.15 -11.38
C ALA A 60 1.83 21.78 -11.92
N LYS A 61 1.42 20.86 -11.03
CA LYS A 61 0.94 19.51 -11.38
C LYS A 61 -0.04 18.99 -10.34
N VAL A 62 -0.99 18.19 -10.81
CA VAL A 62 -1.82 17.31 -9.97
C VAL A 62 -1.57 15.88 -10.43
N LEU A 63 -1.06 15.05 -9.52
CA LEU A 63 -0.74 13.64 -9.79
C LEU A 63 -1.62 12.74 -8.93
N VAL A 64 -2.26 11.74 -9.55
CA VAL A 64 -3.12 10.79 -8.85
C VAL A 64 -2.54 9.39 -8.96
N LYS A 65 -2.21 8.78 -7.83
CA LYS A 65 -1.79 7.38 -7.76
C LYS A 65 -3.02 6.48 -7.74
N ASP A 66 -3.33 5.85 -8.86
CA ASP A 66 -4.59 5.12 -9.06
C ASP A 66 -4.52 3.68 -8.52
N GLU A 67 -4.82 3.52 -7.23
CA GLU A 67 -4.87 2.21 -6.57
C GLU A 67 -6.14 1.40 -6.88
N SER A 68 -7.09 1.93 -7.67
CA SER A 68 -8.23 1.11 -8.15
C SER A 68 -7.76 -0.08 -8.99
N LYS A 69 -6.59 0.04 -9.62
CA LYS A 69 -5.98 -0.99 -10.47
C LYS A 69 -5.17 -2.03 -9.69
N ARG A 70 -5.11 -1.93 -8.35
CA ARG A 70 -4.31 -2.83 -7.51
C ARG A 70 -4.92 -4.24 -7.51
N PHE A 71 -4.32 -5.16 -8.27
CA PHE A 71 -4.68 -6.59 -8.33
C PHE A 71 -6.18 -6.89 -8.60
N GLY A 72 -6.92 -5.94 -9.19
CA GLY A 72 -8.37 -6.06 -9.38
C GLY A 72 -9.20 -5.96 -8.09
N LEU A 73 -8.61 -5.51 -6.97
CA LEU A 73 -9.28 -5.39 -5.67
C LEU A 73 -9.87 -3.99 -5.40
N ASN A 74 -9.70 -3.06 -6.34
CA ASN A 74 -10.22 -1.68 -6.25
C ASN A 74 -9.70 -0.86 -5.06
N ALA A 75 -8.67 -1.32 -4.35
CA ALA A 75 -8.10 -0.66 -3.17
C ALA A 75 -6.65 -1.09 -2.90
N PHE A 76 -5.91 -0.25 -2.18
CA PHE A 76 -4.50 -0.48 -1.83
C PHE A 76 -4.29 -1.44 -0.64
N LYS A 77 -5.32 -1.69 0.17
CA LYS A 77 -5.21 -2.33 1.50
C LYS A 77 -4.54 -3.68 1.49
N MET A 78 -4.67 -4.41 0.38
CA MET A 78 -4.02 -5.71 0.19
C MET A 78 -2.51 -5.66 0.39
N LEU A 79 -1.86 -4.52 0.09
CA LEU A 79 -0.41 -4.37 0.18
C LEU A 79 0.08 -4.63 1.61
N GLY A 80 -0.59 -4.03 2.59
CA GLY A 80 -0.27 -4.24 4.02
C GLY A 80 -0.73 -5.61 4.51
N GLY A 81 -2.00 -5.95 4.28
CA GLY A 81 -2.58 -7.19 4.83
C GLY A 81 -1.89 -8.46 4.34
N SER A 82 -1.62 -8.56 3.04
CA SER A 82 -0.93 -9.73 2.47
C SER A 82 0.52 -9.85 2.97
N TYR A 83 1.23 -8.74 3.10
CA TYR A 83 2.61 -8.75 3.57
C TYR A 83 2.69 -9.11 5.06
N ALA A 84 1.79 -8.57 5.89
CA ALA A 84 1.71 -8.92 7.31
C ALA A 84 1.40 -10.40 7.50
N ILE A 85 0.42 -10.94 6.77
CA ILE A 85 0.08 -12.38 6.82
C ILE A 85 1.27 -13.23 6.36
N ALA A 86 1.94 -12.86 5.27
CA ALA A 86 3.12 -13.59 4.81
C ALA A 86 4.24 -13.59 5.86
N ARG A 87 4.49 -12.46 6.53
CA ARG A 87 5.46 -12.35 7.63
C ARG A 87 5.09 -13.23 8.82
N LEU A 88 3.82 -13.24 9.24
CA LEU A 88 3.33 -14.11 10.33
C LEU A 88 3.48 -15.60 10.01
N LEU A 89 3.17 -15.99 8.77
CA LEU A 89 3.36 -17.38 8.32
C LEU A 89 4.86 -17.73 8.28
N CYS A 90 5.70 -16.82 7.78
CA CYS A 90 7.14 -17.02 7.76
C CYS A 90 7.71 -17.22 9.17
N GLU A 91 7.29 -16.40 10.12
CA GLU A 91 7.68 -16.52 11.53
C GLU A 91 7.21 -17.84 12.15
N ARG A 92 5.95 -18.24 11.90
CA ARG A 92 5.37 -19.45 12.48
C ARG A 92 6.02 -20.75 12.00
N TYR A 93 6.44 -20.78 10.74
CA TYR A 93 6.98 -21.99 10.10
C TYR A 93 8.48 -21.91 9.82
N ASP A 94 9.18 -20.92 10.40
CA ASP A 94 10.62 -20.68 10.23
C ASP A 94 11.05 -20.60 8.75
N ILE A 95 10.30 -19.83 7.96
CA ILE A 95 10.54 -19.62 6.53
C ILE A 95 11.17 -18.24 6.34
N ASN A 96 12.24 -18.17 5.56
CA ASN A 96 12.77 -16.88 5.14
C ASN A 96 11.78 -16.19 4.17
N ILE A 97 11.39 -14.95 4.48
CA ILE A 97 10.47 -14.16 3.63
C ILE A 97 10.99 -13.98 2.20
N ALA A 98 12.30 -14.02 1.98
CA ALA A 98 12.89 -13.95 0.65
C ALA A 98 12.58 -15.18 -0.21
N ASP A 99 12.32 -16.33 0.42
CA ASP A 99 12.02 -17.60 -0.24
C ASP A 99 10.51 -17.89 -0.31
N PHE A 100 9.70 -17.11 0.42
CA PHE A 100 8.26 -17.27 0.51
C PHE A 100 7.57 -16.86 -0.80
N THR A 101 6.73 -17.76 -1.31
CA THR A 101 5.70 -17.43 -2.30
C THR A 101 4.38 -18.09 -1.90
N ILE A 102 3.26 -17.51 -2.36
CA ILE A 102 1.93 -18.05 -2.05
C ILE A 102 1.78 -19.47 -2.61
N GLU A 103 2.33 -19.72 -3.81
CA GLU A 103 2.29 -21.02 -4.47
C GLU A 103 3.10 -22.08 -3.72
N LYS A 104 4.34 -21.76 -3.33
CA LYS A 104 5.19 -22.68 -2.55
C LYS A 104 4.57 -23.00 -1.20
N PHE A 105 4.05 -21.98 -0.51
CA PHE A 105 3.43 -22.17 0.80
C PHE A 105 2.18 -23.06 0.72
N ARG A 106 1.33 -22.86 -0.31
CA ARG A 106 0.16 -23.71 -0.54
C ARG A 106 0.53 -25.16 -0.86
N ALA A 107 1.61 -25.37 -1.64
CA ALA A 107 2.07 -26.71 -2.00
C ALA A 107 2.71 -27.48 -0.82
N ALA A 108 3.29 -26.78 0.15
CA ALA A 108 3.97 -27.38 1.31
C ALA A 108 3.02 -28.05 2.32
N GLY A 109 1.71 -27.81 2.24
CA GLY A 109 0.73 -28.53 3.08
C GLY A 109 0.76 -28.18 4.57
N TYR A 110 1.26 -26.99 4.94
CA TYR A 110 1.26 -26.53 6.33
C TYR A 110 -0.15 -26.50 6.94
N PRO A 111 -0.29 -26.70 8.27
CA PRO A 111 -1.57 -26.57 8.96
C PRO A 111 -2.23 -25.23 8.68
N LYS A 112 -3.56 -25.21 8.57
CA LYS A 112 -4.32 -23.97 8.33
C LYS A 112 -4.17 -23.02 9.53
N ALA A 113 -4.08 -21.73 9.23
CA ALA A 113 -4.17 -20.65 10.21
C ALA A 113 -5.51 -19.92 10.08
N THR A 114 -6.00 -19.38 11.19
CA THR A 114 -7.20 -18.53 11.23
C THR A 114 -6.76 -17.10 11.49
N PHE A 115 -7.11 -16.19 10.58
CA PHE A 115 -6.91 -14.75 10.75
C PHE A 115 -8.27 -14.11 11.01
N ALA A 116 -8.39 -13.38 12.13
CA ALA A 116 -9.62 -12.67 12.49
C ALA A 116 -9.37 -11.16 12.42
N THR A 117 -10.27 -10.42 11.75
CA THR A 117 -10.24 -8.97 11.66
C THR A 117 -11.65 -8.41 11.52
N THR A 118 -11.88 -7.22 12.05
CA THR A 118 -13.08 -6.42 11.76
C THR A 118 -12.71 -5.37 10.70
N THR A 119 -13.62 -5.05 9.78
CA THR A 119 -13.38 -4.07 8.70
C THR A 119 -14.70 -3.45 8.26
N ASP A 120 -14.68 -2.17 7.88
CA ASP A 120 -15.78 -1.50 7.17
C ASP A 120 -15.68 -1.69 5.63
N GLY A 121 -14.47 -1.98 5.15
CA GLY A 121 -14.11 -2.39 3.79
C GLY A 121 -12.67 -2.02 3.49
#